data_AF-K0T2Z1-F1
#
_entry.id   AF-K0T2Z1-F1
#
_cell.length_a   1.000
_cell.length_b   1.000
_cell.length_c   1.000
_cell.angle_alpha   90.00
_cell.angle_beta   90.00
_cell.angle_gamma   90.00
#
_symmetry.space_group_name_H-M   'P 1'
#
loop_
_entity.id
_entity.type
_entity.pdbx_description
1 polymer ?
#
loop_
_entity_poly.entity_id
_entity_poly.type
_entity_poly.pdbx_seq_one_letter_code
_entity_poly.pdbx_strand_id
1 'polypeptide(L)'
;MDERTAKRQKKHGAKSPGSSHSSGDSSCDYLWPTETEDASALKLPSNSLLSSLDDLLWGAMARVPPLDDVTEKPKNMQVFVREALKLIGLDFVATDGAYLRIKIASKRKKAMELFEKHKYNLPKSLPEIRSVKIIDSGIPRHLIYSGCFMDVLSTHREEIWASLVSHGVVLIKNALSGIPHNACGLPANSKRKKITYTSGNGVDGVAGSYYADSPSEYWVQVQNKILRALLTDDDCYRRVKSRKKAIILSYSQGSENWAHKDGNDDANFPFQATVLLTDDKEFDGGEFYVAKKLGIDEIARTIVKMRESGDMVLFAASKKLPHFHGMLT
;
A
#
# COMPACT_ATOMS: atom_id res chain seq x y z
N MET A 1 4.70 -12.21 68.30
CA MET A 1 5.71 -11.92 69.32
C MET A 1 6.83 -11.18 68.62
N ASP A 2 6.74 -9.87 68.46
CA ASP A 2 6.75 -8.80 69.47
C ASP A 2 8.09 -8.07 69.39
N GLU A 3 7.99 -6.83 68.91
CA GLU A 3 8.51 -5.61 69.51
C GLU A 3 9.94 -5.51 70.08
N ARG A 4 10.62 -4.43 69.59
CA ARG A 4 11.49 -3.46 70.32
C ARG A 4 12.91 -3.95 70.70
N THR A 5 14.00 -3.18 70.69
CA THR A 5 14.25 -1.71 70.67
C THR A 5 15.75 -1.38 70.40
N ALA A 6 16.00 -0.20 69.81
CA ALA A 6 16.99 0.85 70.17
C ALA A 6 18.53 0.71 69.98
N LYS A 7 19.11 1.66 69.22
CA LYS A 7 20.04 2.77 69.65
C LYS A 7 20.75 3.35 68.40
N ARG A 8 20.48 4.58 67.93
CA ARG A 8 20.91 5.94 68.39
C ARG A 8 22.41 6.23 68.16
N GLN A 9 22.74 7.06 67.16
CA GLN A 9 23.78 8.10 67.27
C GLN A 9 23.55 9.26 66.29
N LYS A 10 23.49 10.48 66.85
CA LYS A 10 23.48 11.79 66.18
C LYS A 10 24.93 12.28 66.04
N LYS A 11 25.24 13.00 64.96
CA LYS A 11 26.22 14.11 65.01
C LYS A 11 25.78 15.27 64.12
N HIS A 12 25.72 16.45 64.74
CA HIS A 12 25.67 17.80 64.17
C HIS A 12 26.92 18.04 63.29
N GLY A 13 27.00 18.96 62.33
CA GLY A 13 26.16 20.06 61.85
C GLY A 13 27.07 21.04 61.08
N ALA A 14 26.57 21.74 60.07
CA ALA A 14 27.02 23.06 59.63
C ALA A 14 26.09 23.59 58.53
N LYS A 15 25.61 24.82 58.68
CA LYS A 15 24.85 25.60 57.70
C LYS A 15 25.58 26.90 57.43
N SER A 16 25.38 27.40 56.20
CA SER A 16 25.43 28.80 55.69
C SER A 16 26.54 29.05 54.65
N PRO A 17 26.42 30.10 53.80
CA PRO A 17 25.34 30.35 52.84
C PRO A 17 25.86 30.79 51.43
N GLY A 18 25.00 30.71 50.40
CA GLY A 18 24.89 31.79 49.40
C GLY A 18 25.51 31.59 48.00
N SER A 19 24.69 31.99 47.01
CA SER A 19 24.96 32.50 45.64
C SER A 19 25.67 31.56 44.65
N SER A 20 24.94 30.94 43.72
CA SER A 20 24.46 31.49 42.43
C SER A 20 25.54 31.41 41.34
N HIS A 21 25.28 30.57 40.33
CA HIS A 21 25.49 30.75 38.88
C HIS A 21 25.12 29.42 38.22
N SER A 22 23.83 29.23 37.96
CA SER A 22 23.35 28.14 37.10
C SER A 22 23.64 28.53 35.66
N SER A 23 24.64 27.90 35.07
CA SER A 23 24.80 27.81 33.62
C SER A 23 23.54 27.18 33.03
N GLY A 24 22.76 27.98 32.31
CA GLY A 24 21.64 27.50 31.53
C GLY A 24 22.13 26.67 30.36
N ASP A 25 22.28 25.37 30.57
CA ASP A 25 22.13 24.40 29.49
C ASP A 25 20.62 24.23 29.28
N SER A 26 20.08 24.99 28.33
CA SER A 26 18.78 24.71 27.75
C SER A 26 18.90 23.43 26.91
N SER A 27 18.87 22.28 27.60
CA SER A 27 18.49 21.03 26.98
C SER A 27 17.05 21.17 26.49
N CYS A 28 16.89 21.56 25.23
CA CYS A 28 15.62 21.44 24.53
C CYS A 28 15.39 19.97 24.19
N ASP A 29 15.14 19.16 25.24
CA ASP A 29 14.56 17.82 25.10
C ASP A 29 13.12 17.98 24.64
N TYR A 30 12.94 18.23 23.35
CA TYR A 30 11.65 18.05 22.71
C TYR A 30 11.40 16.56 22.59
N LEU A 31 10.74 16.03 23.62
CA LEU A 31 10.03 14.76 23.52
C LEU A 31 9.07 14.87 22.34
N TRP A 32 9.40 14.17 21.26
CA TRP A 32 8.42 13.64 20.32
C TRP A 32 7.24 13.06 21.13
N PRO A 33 6.04 12.87 20.55
CA PRO A 33 5.08 11.94 21.14
C PRO A 33 5.65 10.51 21.05
N THR A 34 6.80 10.23 21.67
CA THR A 34 7.41 8.91 21.78
C THR A 34 6.86 8.17 22.98
N GLU A 35 6.43 8.82 24.07
CA GLU A 35 6.25 8.05 25.32
C GLU A 35 5.04 8.36 26.19
N THR A 36 4.22 9.37 25.89
CA THR A 36 3.05 9.68 26.74
C THR A 36 1.76 9.71 25.91
N GLU A 37 0.89 8.75 26.25
CA GLU A 37 -0.40 8.37 25.66
C GLU A 37 -0.34 7.58 24.34
N ASP A 38 -0.27 6.25 24.52
CA ASP A 38 -0.56 5.18 23.56
C ASP A 38 0.19 5.27 22.22
N ALA A 39 1.52 5.40 22.30
CA ALA A 39 2.41 5.32 21.13
C ALA A 39 2.19 4.03 20.31
N SER A 40 1.78 2.93 20.95
CA SER A 40 1.32 1.69 20.29
C SER A 40 0.12 1.90 19.38
N ALA A 41 -0.86 2.73 19.80
CA ALA A 41 -2.02 3.04 18.99
C ALA A 41 -1.69 3.94 17.80
N LEU A 42 -0.50 4.50 17.65
CA LEU A 42 -0.15 5.37 16.52
C LEU A 42 0.75 4.71 15.46
N LYS A 43 1.21 3.47 15.70
CA LYS A 43 2.01 2.71 14.74
C LYS A 43 1.18 2.22 13.58
N LEU A 44 1.74 2.31 12.38
CA LEU A 44 1.13 1.71 11.20
C LEU A 44 1.16 0.17 11.29
N PRO A 45 0.20 -0.55 10.67
CA PRO A 45 0.16 -2.00 10.73
C PRO A 45 1.45 -2.61 10.19
N SER A 46 1.98 -3.65 10.83
CA SER A 46 3.22 -4.32 10.41
C SER A 46 3.14 -4.90 9.00
N ASN A 47 1.93 -5.16 8.49
CA ASN A 47 1.68 -5.67 7.16
C ASN A 47 1.43 -4.58 6.09
N SER A 48 1.61 -3.29 6.43
CA SER A 48 1.52 -2.13 5.54
C SER A 48 2.87 -1.83 4.86
N LEU A 49 2.83 -1.30 3.63
CA LEU A 49 4.02 -0.84 2.91
C LEU A 49 4.67 0.35 3.64
N LEU A 50 3.85 1.12 4.37
CA LEU A 50 4.26 2.26 5.17
C LEU A 50 4.64 1.91 6.61
N SER A 51 4.61 0.62 6.99
CA SER A 51 5.08 0.19 8.32
C SER A 51 6.50 0.73 8.57
N SER A 52 6.86 1.08 9.81
CA SER A 52 8.16 1.64 10.19
C SER A 52 8.62 2.92 9.47
N LEU A 53 7.79 3.53 8.63
CA LEU A 53 8.03 4.85 8.05
C LEU A 53 7.31 5.96 8.84
N ASP A 54 6.85 5.63 10.05
CA ASP A 54 6.07 6.54 10.90
C ASP A 54 6.75 7.89 11.12
N ASP A 55 8.05 7.89 11.37
CA ASP A 55 8.83 9.11 11.62
C ASP A 55 9.08 9.92 10.34
N LEU A 56 9.35 9.23 9.22
CA LEU A 56 9.51 9.88 7.91
C LEU A 56 8.20 10.50 7.44
N LEU A 57 7.10 9.75 7.53
CA LEU A 57 5.77 10.22 7.20
C LEU A 57 5.39 11.42 8.08
N TRP A 58 5.70 11.36 9.37
CA TRP A 58 5.48 12.47 10.28
C TRP A 58 6.28 13.72 9.92
N GLY A 59 7.58 13.55 9.69
CA GLY A 59 8.47 14.63 9.28
C GLY A 59 8.02 15.28 7.97
N ALA A 60 7.50 14.48 7.04
CA ALA A 60 6.91 14.96 5.79
C ALA A 60 5.60 15.72 6.03
N MET A 61 4.67 15.17 6.81
CA MET A 61 3.39 15.81 7.13
C MET A 61 3.57 17.17 7.82
N ALA A 62 4.56 17.31 8.72
CA ALA A 62 4.85 18.58 9.38
C ALA A 62 5.36 19.68 8.42
N ARG A 63 5.75 19.31 7.19
CA ARG A 63 6.29 20.19 6.16
C ARG A 63 5.33 20.45 5.00
N VAL A 64 4.17 19.78 4.97
CA VAL A 64 3.11 20.10 4.01
C VAL A 64 2.42 21.38 4.46
N PRO A 65 2.37 22.44 3.62
CA PRO A 65 1.65 23.67 3.95
C PRO A 65 0.16 23.38 4.22
N PRO A 66 -0.51 24.21 5.03
CA PRO A 66 -1.96 24.23 5.08
C PRO A 66 -2.50 24.36 3.66
N LEU A 67 -3.45 23.50 3.31
CA LEU A 67 -4.18 23.67 2.06
C LEU A 67 -5.07 24.89 2.25
N ASP A 68 -4.74 25.98 1.54
CA ASP A 68 -5.50 27.23 1.58
C ASP A 68 -6.94 26.97 1.10
N ASP A 69 -7.89 27.21 1.99
CA ASP A 69 -9.33 27.20 1.73
C ASP A 69 -9.97 25.81 1.46
N VAL A 70 -11.30 25.80 1.44
CA VAL A 70 -12.22 24.75 0.95
C VAL A 70 -12.87 23.83 1.99
N THR A 71 -14.16 24.03 2.09
CA THR A 71 -15.23 23.51 2.97
C THR A 71 -15.50 21.99 2.93
N GLU A 72 -14.64 21.15 2.34
CA GLU A 72 -14.84 19.69 2.22
C GLU A 72 -13.78 18.86 2.97
N LYS A 73 -14.03 18.60 4.26
CA LYS A 73 -13.09 17.95 5.21
C LYS A 73 -12.45 16.61 4.76
N PRO A 74 -13.14 15.65 4.08
CA PRO A 74 -12.55 14.34 3.77
C PRO A 74 -11.56 14.35 2.58
N LYS A 75 -11.85 15.13 1.52
CA LYS A 75 -10.99 15.20 0.32
C LYS A 75 -9.64 15.86 0.63
N ASN A 76 -9.64 16.85 1.52
CA ASN A 76 -8.42 17.55 1.96
C ASN A 76 -7.44 16.64 2.71
N MET A 77 -7.94 15.59 3.38
CA MET A 77 -7.06 14.63 4.04
C MET A 77 -6.25 13.83 3.02
N GLN A 78 -6.90 13.29 1.99
CA GLN A 78 -6.19 12.49 0.98
C GLN A 78 -5.16 13.31 0.23
N VAL A 79 -5.50 14.55 -0.14
CA VAL A 79 -4.55 15.48 -0.77
C VAL A 79 -3.37 15.77 0.15
N PHE A 80 -3.62 16.11 1.43
CA PHE A 80 -2.57 16.37 2.40
C PHE A 80 -1.61 15.17 2.58
N VAL A 81 -2.16 13.96 2.74
CA VAL A 81 -1.33 12.75 2.88
C VAL A 81 -0.52 12.48 1.62
N ARG A 82 -1.11 12.71 0.44
CA ARG A 82 -0.40 12.58 -0.83
C ARG A 82 0.78 13.54 -0.93
N GLU A 83 0.58 14.81 -0.61
CA GLU A 83 1.68 15.78 -0.62
C GLU A 83 2.79 15.38 0.38
N ALA A 84 2.44 14.85 1.55
CA ALA A 84 3.41 14.32 2.49
C ALA A 84 4.17 13.11 1.93
N LEU A 85 3.47 12.15 1.33
CA LEU A 85 4.10 10.98 0.72
C LEU A 85 5.03 11.37 -0.44
N LYS A 86 4.66 12.38 -1.24
CA LYS A 86 5.50 12.91 -2.31
C LYS A 86 6.84 13.42 -1.80
N LEU A 87 6.87 14.07 -0.63
CA LEU A 87 8.13 14.55 -0.01
C LEU A 87 9.11 13.41 0.32
N ILE A 88 8.61 12.18 0.53
CA ILE A 88 9.42 10.99 0.82
C ILE A 88 9.48 10.01 -0.37
N GLY A 89 9.00 10.41 -1.54
CA GLY A 89 9.01 9.61 -2.76
C GLY A 89 8.01 8.44 -2.77
N LEU A 90 6.88 8.53 -2.06
CA LEU A 90 5.87 7.46 -1.94
C LEU A 90 4.49 7.86 -2.47
N ASP A 91 4.43 8.76 -3.43
CA ASP A 91 3.20 9.26 -4.04
C ASP A 91 2.37 8.19 -4.78
N PHE A 92 2.97 7.04 -5.08
CA PHE A 92 2.34 5.87 -5.71
C PHE A 92 1.64 4.90 -4.71
N VAL A 93 1.64 5.19 -3.41
CA VAL A 93 1.08 4.29 -2.36
C VAL A 93 -0.37 4.65 -2.02
N ALA A 94 -1.24 3.65 -1.96
CA ALA A 94 -2.65 3.87 -1.62
C ALA A 94 -2.84 4.30 -0.16
N THR A 95 -3.56 5.40 0.06
CA THR A 95 -3.76 5.99 1.41
C THR A 95 -5.14 5.75 2.01
N ASP A 96 -6.02 5.06 1.29
CA ASP A 96 -7.45 5.05 1.59
C ASP A 96 -7.88 3.93 2.55
N GLY A 97 -6.99 3.04 3.00
CA GLY A 97 -7.36 2.04 4.00
C GLY A 97 -8.00 2.75 5.20
N ALA A 98 -9.21 2.36 5.62
CA ALA A 98 -9.95 3.05 6.68
C ALA A 98 -9.09 3.27 7.94
N TYR A 99 -8.24 2.28 8.24
CA TYR A 99 -7.25 2.35 9.31
C TYR A 99 -6.18 3.43 9.09
N LEU A 100 -5.58 3.46 7.89
CA LEU A 100 -4.56 4.44 7.54
C LEU A 100 -5.16 5.86 7.58
N ARG A 101 -6.37 6.05 7.07
CA ARG A 101 -7.10 7.33 7.13
C ARG A 101 -7.34 7.79 8.57
N ILE A 102 -7.81 6.91 9.46
CA ILE A 102 -8.07 7.25 10.87
C ILE A 102 -6.77 7.65 11.59
N LYS A 103 -5.70 6.86 11.43
CA LYS A 103 -4.42 7.15 12.10
C LYS A 103 -3.77 8.40 11.54
N ILE A 104 -3.72 8.54 10.22
CA ILE A 104 -3.14 9.73 9.59
C ILE A 104 -3.97 10.98 9.87
N ALA A 105 -5.29 10.88 10.03
CA ALA A 105 -6.12 12.01 10.45
C ALA A 105 -5.79 12.50 11.87
N SER A 106 -5.59 11.57 12.81
CA SER A 106 -5.10 11.91 14.15
C SER A 106 -3.72 12.58 14.09
N LYS A 107 -2.84 12.08 13.22
CA LYS A 107 -1.52 12.65 12.99
C LYS A 107 -1.61 14.08 12.41
N ARG A 108 -2.45 14.30 11.39
CA ARG A 108 -2.63 15.62 10.76
C ARG A 108 -3.06 16.69 11.76
N LYS A 109 -4.00 16.38 12.66
CA LYS A 109 -4.45 17.36 13.67
C LYS A 109 -3.28 17.90 14.50
N LYS A 110 -2.43 17.00 15.02
CA LYS A 110 -1.24 17.38 15.79
C LYS A 110 -0.18 18.10 14.94
N ALA A 111 0.00 17.72 13.66
CA ALA A 111 0.87 18.45 12.74
C ALA A 111 0.39 19.90 12.53
N MET A 112 -0.92 20.10 12.35
CA MET A 112 -1.51 21.43 12.20
C MET A 112 -1.35 22.28 13.47
N GLU A 113 -1.57 21.69 14.65
CA GLU A 113 -1.33 22.38 15.94
C GLU A 113 0.13 22.83 16.09
N LEU A 114 1.10 22.00 15.69
CA LEU A 114 2.52 22.36 15.67
C LEU A 114 2.79 23.48 14.66
N PHE A 115 2.20 23.39 13.47
CA PHE A 115 2.36 24.38 12.42
C PHE A 115 1.86 25.77 12.86
N GLU A 116 0.66 25.83 13.44
CA GLU A 116 0.05 27.07 13.97
C GLU A 116 0.89 27.66 15.11
N LYS A 117 1.38 26.80 16.02
CA LYS A 117 2.24 27.20 17.15
C LYS A 117 3.56 27.83 16.68
N HIS A 118 4.13 27.33 15.59
CA HIS A 118 5.49 27.66 15.17
C HIS A 118 5.58 28.58 13.94
N LYS A 119 4.46 28.92 13.28
CA LYS A 119 4.40 29.90 12.16
C LYS A 119 5.56 29.74 11.16
N TYR A 120 5.77 28.53 10.65
CA TYR A 120 6.86 28.16 9.72
C TYR A 120 8.29 28.08 10.28
N ASN A 121 8.53 28.45 11.54
CA ASN A 121 9.79 28.15 12.22
C ASN A 121 9.74 26.71 12.75
N LEU A 122 9.83 25.75 11.84
CA LEU A 122 9.90 24.33 12.20
C LEU A 122 11.04 24.11 13.20
N PRO A 123 10.82 23.30 14.26
CA PRO A 123 11.88 23.00 15.21
C PRO A 123 13.12 22.51 14.46
N LYS A 124 14.30 23.07 14.79
CA LYS A 124 15.59 22.58 14.25
C LYS A 124 15.82 21.08 14.55
N SER A 125 15.08 20.52 15.50
CA SER A 125 15.08 19.12 15.90
C SER A 125 14.25 18.19 15.01
N LEU A 126 13.52 18.69 14.00
CA LEU A 126 12.80 17.79 13.10
C LEU A 126 13.80 16.94 12.32
N PRO A 127 13.61 15.61 12.25
CA PRO A 127 14.42 14.75 11.40
C PRO A 127 14.47 15.28 9.97
N GLU A 128 15.64 15.17 9.34
CA GLU A 128 15.82 15.43 7.92
C GLU A 128 14.82 14.58 7.11
N ILE A 129 14.19 15.16 6.08
CA ILE A 129 13.42 14.35 5.14
C ILE A 129 14.41 13.52 4.34
N ARG A 130 14.29 12.19 4.43
CA ARG A 130 14.97 11.27 3.54
C ARG A 130 13.95 10.60 2.64
N SER A 131 14.27 10.51 1.35
CA SER A 131 13.45 9.77 0.40
C SER A 131 13.58 8.28 0.66
N VAL A 132 12.46 7.56 0.60
CA VAL A 132 12.48 6.09 0.56
C VAL A 132 13.13 5.67 -0.74
N LYS A 133 14.11 4.77 -0.66
CA LYS A 133 14.80 4.25 -1.84
C LYS A 133 13.89 3.27 -2.56
N ILE A 134 13.56 3.59 -3.81
CA ILE A 134 12.82 2.70 -4.70
C ILE A 134 13.79 2.03 -5.65
N ILE A 135 13.74 0.70 -5.72
CA ILE A 135 14.51 -0.11 -6.66
C ILE A 135 13.55 -0.70 -7.68
N ASP A 136 13.55 -0.15 -8.88
CA ASP A 136 12.77 -0.69 -9.99
C ASP A 136 13.58 -1.71 -10.77
N SER A 137 12.95 -2.86 -11.03
CA SER A 137 13.52 -3.92 -11.84
C SER A 137 12.46 -4.50 -12.77
N GLY A 138 12.84 -4.88 -13.99
CA GLY A 138 11.95 -5.63 -14.86
C GLY A 138 11.72 -7.03 -14.31
N ILE A 139 10.57 -7.63 -14.66
CA ILE A 139 10.27 -9.02 -14.29
C ILE A 139 11.41 -9.97 -14.72
N PRO A 140 11.99 -10.77 -13.80
CA PRO A 140 13.02 -11.75 -14.12
C PRO A 140 12.57 -12.75 -15.19
N ARG A 141 13.48 -13.14 -16.10
CA ARG A 141 13.15 -14.03 -17.24
C ARG A 141 12.54 -15.38 -16.82
N HIS A 142 12.96 -15.94 -15.69
CA HIS A 142 12.45 -17.21 -15.18
C HIS A 142 11.02 -17.13 -14.62
N LEU A 143 10.45 -15.92 -14.52
CA LEU A 143 9.06 -15.68 -14.12
C LEU A 143 8.16 -15.38 -15.32
N ILE A 144 8.69 -15.49 -16.55
CA ILE A 144 7.98 -15.24 -17.79
C ILE A 144 7.76 -16.58 -18.51
N TYR A 145 6.50 -16.90 -18.74
CA TYR A 145 6.05 -18.05 -19.52
C TYR A 145 5.37 -17.56 -20.80
N SER A 146 5.16 -18.45 -21.76
CA SER A 146 4.48 -18.12 -23.01
C SER A 146 3.63 -19.29 -23.50
N GLY A 147 2.43 -18.99 -23.99
CA GLY A 147 1.48 -19.97 -24.51
C GLY A 147 0.21 -20.06 -23.66
N CYS A 148 -0.66 -21.01 -24.03
CA CYS A 148 -1.94 -21.22 -23.36
C CYS A 148 -1.75 -21.40 -21.85
N PHE A 149 -2.48 -20.62 -21.07
CA PHE A 149 -2.35 -20.62 -19.61
C PHE A 149 -2.60 -22.00 -18.99
N MET A 150 -3.48 -22.83 -19.59
CA MET A 150 -3.75 -24.17 -19.09
C MET A 150 -2.52 -25.07 -19.18
N ASP A 151 -1.82 -25.03 -20.30
CA ASP A 151 -0.64 -25.85 -20.54
C ASP A 151 0.52 -25.38 -19.66
N VAL A 152 0.70 -24.05 -19.57
CA VAL A 152 1.71 -23.43 -18.71
C VAL A 152 1.46 -23.77 -17.24
N LEU A 153 0.23 -23.58 -16.74
CA LEU A 153 -0.10 -23.81 -15.33
C LEU A 153 -0.05 -25.28 -14.94
N SER A 154 -0.41 -26.19 -15.86
CA SER A 154 -0.32 -27.62 -15.59
C SER A 154 1.12 -28.14 -15.62
N THR A 155 1.95 -27.61 -16.53
CA THR A 155 3.36 -28.02 -16.70
C THR A 155 4.27 -27.44 -15.62
N HIS A 156 4.11 -26.16 -15.29
CA HIS A 156 5.01 -25.41 -14.39
C HIS A 156 4.38 -25.11 -13.03
N ARG A 157 3.38 -25.89 -12.62
CA ARG A 157 2.54 -25.61 -11.45
C ARG A 157 3.34 -25.25 -10.19
N GLU A 158 4.28 -26.10 -9.81
CA GLU A 158 5.05 -25.95 -8.57
C GLU A 158 6.00 -24.74 -8.64
N GLU A 159 6.65 -24.55 -9.78
CA GLU A 159 7.53 -23.40 -10.05
C GLU A 159 6.75 -22.08 -10.00
N ILE A 160 5.56 -22.04 -10.61
CA ILE A 160 4.68 -20.87 -10.62
C ILE A 160 4.19 -20.58 -9.20
N TRP A 161 3.78 -21.60 -8.44
CA TRP A 161 3.38 -21.40 -7.06
C TRP A 161 4.52 -20.85 -6.20
N ALA A 162 5.71 -21.44 -6.28
CA ALA A 162 6.89 -20.98 -5.56
C ALA A 162 7.28 -19.55 -5.96
N SER A 163 7.17 -19.22 -7.24
CA SER A 163 7.41 -17.88 -7.79
C SER A 163 6.43 -16.85 -7.25
N LEU A 164 5.13 -17.18 -7.21
CA LEU A 164 4.11 -16.30 -6.65
C LEU A 164 4.30 -16.07 -5.15
N VAL A 165 4.78 -17.05 -4.39
CA VAL A 165 5.07 -16.88 -2.96
C VAL A 165 6.33 -16.03 -2.73
N SER A 166 7.39 -16.25 -3.51
CA SER A 166 8.68 -15.59 -3.32
C SER A 166 8.74 -14.19 -3.93
N HIS A 167 8.36 -14.07 -5.20
CA HIS A 167 8.44 -12.85 -6.00
C HIS A 167 7.11 -12.11 -6.07
N GLY A 168 5.99 -12.77 -5.77
CA GLY A 168 4.67 -12.15 -5.77
C GLY A 168 4.04 -12.03 -7.14
N VAL A 169 4.71 -12.48 -8.21
CA VAL A 169 4.25 -12.28 -9.59
C VAL A 169 4.80 -13.32 -10.55
N VAL A 170 3.99 -13.64 -11.57
CA VAL A 170 4.35 -14.40 -12.78
C VAL A 170 3.64 -13.77 -13.97
N LEU A 171 4.31 -13.68 -15.12
CA LEU A 171 3.72 -13.28 -16.39
C LEU A 171 3.59 -14.50 -17.30
N ILE A 172 2.39 -14.72 -17.85
CA ILE A 172 2.14 -15.68 -18.92
C ILE A 172 1.77 -14.87 -20.16
N LYS A 173 2.66 -14.85 -21.15
CA LYS A 173 2.41 -14.19 -22.42
C LYS A 173 1.50 -15.02 -23.29
N ASN A 174 0.61 -14.37 -24.06
CA ASN A 174 -0.33 -15.08 -24.93
C ASN A 174 -1.14 -16.16 -24.17
N ALA A 175 -1.45 -15.86 -22.91
CA ALA A 175 -2.11 -16.79 -22.00
C ALA A 175 -3.51 -17.19 -22.52
N LEU A 176 -4.21 -16.22 -23.12
CA LEU A 176 -5.54 -16.39 -23.68
C LEU A 176 -5.55 -15.90 -25.14
N SER A 177 -5.86 -16.78 -26.08
CA SER A 177 -6.13 -16.41 -27.47
C SER A 177 -7.63 -16.30 -27.72
N GLY A 178 -8.06 -15.29 -28.48
CA GLY A 178 -9.44 -15.18 -28.95
C GLY A 178 -10.45 -14.93 -27.83
N ILE A 179 -10.16 -13.99 -26.93
CA ILE A 179 -11.09 -13.56 -25.89
C ILE A 179 -12.39 -13.08 -26.58
N PRO A 180 -13.56 -13.65 -26.25
CA PRO A 180 -14.81 -13.23 -26.87
C PRO A 180 -15.07 -11.73 -26.65
N HIS A 181 -15.48 -11.01 -27.69
CA HIS A 181 -15.74 -9.56 -27.60
C HIS A 181 -16.73 -9.19 -26.48
N ASN A 182 -17.75 -10.03 -26.25
CA ASN A 182 -18.72 -9.85 -25.16
C ASN A 182 -18.13 -10.10 -23.76
N ALA A 183 -16.95 -10.72 -23.63
CA ALA A 183 -16.23 -10.85 -22.38
C ALA A 183 -15.37 -9.61 -22.07
N CYS A 184 -14.93 -8.87 -23.09
CA CYS A 184 -14.16 -7.64 -22.93
C CYS A 184 -15.03 -6.42 -22.58
N GLY A 185 -16.30 -6.44 -22.97
CA GLY A 185 -17.23 -5.33 -22.77
C GLY A 185 -18.06 -5.40 -21.49
N LEU A 186 -18.61 -4.26 -21.09
CA LEU A 186 -19.64 -4.16 -20.06
C LEU A 186 -20.98 -3.78 -20.70
N PRO A 187 -22.10 -4.39 -20.27
CA PRO A 187 -23.44 -3.90 -20.60
C PRO A 187 -23.59 -2.39 -20.36
N ALA A 188 -24.40 -1.73 -21.18
CA ALA A 188 -24.61 -0.27 -21.10
C ALA A 188 -25.12 0.18 -19.72
N ASN A 189 -25.89 -0.67 -19.04
CA ASN A 189 -26.47 -0.43 -17.71
C ASN A 189 -25.60 -0.94 -16.55
N SER A 190 -24.38 -1.42 -16.80
CA SER A 190 -23.49 -1.88 -15.73
C SER A 190 -23.17 -0.77 -14.74
N LYS A 191 -23.26 -1.08 -13.44
CA LYS A 191 -22.88 -0.17 -12.37
C LYS A 191 -21.36 -0.01 -12.34
N ARG A 192 -20.87 1.10 -12.91
CA ARG A 192 -19.45 1.48 -12.88
C ARG A 192 -19.14 2.23 -11.60
N LYS A 193 -17.99 1.93 -11.00
CA LYS A 193 -17.48 2.62 -9.81
C LYS A 193 -16.14 3.25 -10.17
N LYS A 194 -15.94 4.50 -9.75
CA LYS A 194 -14.64 5.17 -9.93
C LYS A 194 -13.54 4.33 -9.27
N ILE A 195 -12.39 4.19 -9.93
CA ILE A 195 -11.20 3.63 -9.28
C ILE A 195 -10.78 4.62 -8.19
N THR A 196 -10.83 4.19 -6.94
CA THR A 196 -10.62 5.09 -5.79
C THR A 196 -9.16 5.56 -5.66
N TYR A 197 -8.24 4.90 -6.36
CA TYR A 197 -6.77 4.98 -6.21
C TYR A 197 -6.06 5.53 -7.45
N THR A 198 -6.64 6.53 -8.09
CA THR A 198 -6.12 7.11 -9.34
C THR A 198 -5.90 8.63 -9.22
N SER A 199 -4.79 9.11 -9.75
CA SER A 199 -4.43 10.53 -9.89
C SER A 199 -5.10 11.22 -11.10
N GLY A 200 -5.86 10.47 -11.92
CA GLY A 200 -6.51 10.97 -13.13
C GLY A 200 -7.81 11.76 -12.89
N ASN A 201 -7.95 12.86 -13.64
CA ASN A 201 -9.21 13.59 -13.77
C ASN A 201 -10.20 12.75 -14.57
N GLY A 202 -11.08 12.01 -13.89
CA GLY A 202 -12.36 11.69 -14.50
C GLY A 202 -13.07 13.00 -14.78
N VAL A 203 -13.11 13.42 -16.04
CA VAL A 203 -13.82 14.62 -16.48
C VAL A 203 -15.31 14.43 -16.13
N ASP A 204 -15.88 15.38 -15.38
CA ASP A 204 -17.32 15.62 -15.21
C ASP A 204 -18.24 14.39 -15.25
N GLY A 205 -18.31 13.66 -14.14
CA GLY A 205 -19.41 12.72 -13.88
C GLY A 205 -19.42 11.42 -14.71
N VAL A 206 -18.53 11.28 -15.70
CA VAL A 206 -18.22 10.01 -16.36
C VAL A 206 -16.84 9.57 -15.88
N ALA A 207 -16.79 8.50 -15.09
CA ALA A 207 -15.51 7.98 -14.63
C ALA A 207 -14.72 7.48 -15.86
N GLY A 208 -13.75 8.27 -16.36
CA GLY A 208 -12.82 7.85 -17.40
C GLY A 208 -12.02 6.60 -16.98
N SER A 209 -11.76 6.49 -15.68
CA SER A 209 -11.23 5.30 -15.03
C SER A 209 -12.21 4.70 -14.03
N TYR A 210 -12.57 3.45 -14.26
CA TYR A 210 -13.58 2.76 -13.46
C TYR A 210 -13.28 1.28 -13.30
N TYR A 211 -13.92 0.68 -12.31
CA TYR A 211 -14.09 -0.74 -12.21
C TYR A 211 -15.57 -1.11 -12.22
N ALA A 212 -15.89 -2.27 -12.76
CA ALA A 212 -17.23 -2.84 -12.70
C ALA A 212 -17.17 -4.36 -12.62
N ASP A 213 -18.22 -4.93 -12.06
CA ASP A 213 -18.37 -6.38 -11.97
C ASP A 213 -18.65 -6.93 -13.37
N SER A 214 -17.86 -7.89 -13.83
CA SER A 214 -18.08 -8.52 -15.12
C SER A 214 -19.21 -9.55 -15.01
N PRO A 215 -20.25 -9.48 -15.85
CA PRO A 215 -21.29 -10.49 -15.90
C PRO A 215 -20.92 -11.71 -16.77
N SER A 216 -19.74 -11.71 -17.40
CA SER A 216 -19.39 -12.72 -18.40
C SER A 216 -19.02 -14.07 -17.77
N GLU A 217 -19.73 -15.12 -18.18
CA GLU A 217 -19.45 -16.52 -17.80
C GLU A 217 -18.07 -16.98 -18.30
N TYR A 218 -17.52 -16.34 -19.35
CA TYR A 218 -16.17 -16.64 -19.84
C TYR A 218 -15.13 -16.48 -18.72
N TRP A 219 -15.20 -15.39 -17.94
CA TRP A 219 -14.25 -15.16 -16.86
C TRP A 219 -14.43 -16.14 -15.70
N VAL A 220 -15.66 -16.58 -15.44
CA VAL A 220 -15.94 -17.65 -14.47
C VAL A 220 -15.25 -18.94 -14.90
N GLN A 221 -15.32 -19.29 -16.18
CA GLN A 221 -14.64 -20.47 -16.73
C GLN A 221 -13.12 -20.36 -16.67
N VAL A 222 -12.54 -19.22 -17.05
CA VAL A 222 -11.09 -18.96 -16.92
C VAL A 222 -10.64 -19.08 -15.48
N GLN A 223 -11.35 -18.47 -14.53
CA GLN A 223 -11.05 -18.61 -13.11
C GLN A 223 -11.15 -20.06 -12.62
N ASN A 224 -12.14 -20.84 -13.08
CA ASN A 224 -12.27 -22.26 -12.72
C ASN A 224 -11.07 -23.08 -13.22
N LYS A 225 -10.63 -22.79 -14.44
CA LYS A 225 -9.47 -23.40 -15.07
C LYS A 225 -8.16 -23.08 -14.33
N ILE A 226 -7.92 -21.81 -13.98
CA ILE A 226 -6.76 -21.40 -13.17
C ILE A 226 -6.75 -22.14 -11.83
N LEU A 227 -7.89 -22.13 -11.11
CA LEU A 227 -7.96 -22.80 -9.81
C LEU A 227 -7.71 -24.31 -9.93
N ARG A 228 -8.27 -24.99 -10.94
CA ARG A 228 -8.04 -26.43 -11.12
C ARG A 228 -6.58 -26.75 -11.47
N ALA A 229 -5.92 -25.89 -12.22
CA ALA A 229 -4.52 -26.09 -12.55
C ALA A 229 -3.61 -25.86 -11.33
N LEU A 230 -3.95 -24.92 -10.45
CA LEU A 230 -3.13 -24.56 -9.29
C LEU A 230 -3.50 -25.28 -7.99
N LEU A 231 -4.74 -25.72 -7.82
CA LEU A 231 -5.23 -26.45 -6.64
C LEU A 231 -5.47 -27.91 -7.01
N THR A 232 -4.75 -28.83 -6.36
CA THR A 232 -4.89 -30.29 -6.56
C THR A 232 -5.87 -30.95 -5.59
N ASP A 233 -6.25 -30.26 -4.52
CA ASP A 233 -7.20 -30.75 -3.54
C ASP A 233 -8.62 -30.28 -3.93
N ASP A 234 -9.51 -31.24 -4.20
CA ASP A 234 -10.88 -30.97 -4.62
C ASP A 234 -11.72 -30.25 -3.56
N ASP A 235 -11.46 -30.51 -2.27
CA ASP A 235 -12.15 -29.84 -1.16
C ASP A 235 -11.68 -28.39 -1.04
N CYS A 236 -10.37 -28.17 -1.24
CA CYS A 236 -9.77 -26.86 -1.35
C CYS A 236 -10.38 -26.08 -2.54
N TYR A 237 -10.42 -26.69 -3.72
CA TYR A 237 -11.02 -26.09 -4.91
C TYR A 237 -12.47 -25.67 -4.67
N ARG A 238 -13.30 -26.56 -4.11
CA ARG A 238 -14.72 -26.27 -3.83
C ARG A 238 -14.90 -25.08 -2.90
N ARG A 239 -14.08 -24.97 -1.84
CA ARG A 239 -14.13 -23.84 -0.90
C ARG A 239 -13.77 -22.52 -1.60
N VAL A 240 -12.65 -22.48 -2.31
CA VAL A 240 -12.15 -21.28 -2.99
C VAL A 240 -13.12 -20.83 -4.08
N LYS A 241 -13.75 -21.77 -4.79
CA LYS A 241 -14.65 -21.47 -5.91
C LYS A 241 -15.85 -20.59 -5.51
N SER A 242 -16.33 -20.70 -4.28
CA SER A 242 -17.53 -20.00 -3.81
C SER A 242 -17.39 -18.47 -3.70
N ARG A 243 -16.16 -17.92 -3.79
CA ARG A 243 -15.86 -16.50 -3.53
C ARG A 243 -15.47 -15.69 -4.78
N LYS A 244 -15.83 -16.17 -5.95
CA LYS A 244 -15.34 -15.62 -7.23
C LYS A 244 -16.04 -14.35 -7.66
N LYS A 245 -15.24 -13.40 -8.11
CA LYS A 245 -15.70 -12.19 -8.76
C LYS A 245 -14.71 -11.84 -9.87
N ALA A 246 -15.22 -11.61 -11.08
CA ALA A 246 -14.46 -11.00 -12.15
C ALA A 246 -14.79 -9.51 -12.18
N ILE A 247 -13.79 -8.66 -12.33
CA ILE A 247 -13.97 -7.22 -12.50
C ILE A 247 -13.31 -6.79 -13.80
N ILE A 248 -13.93 -5.84 -14.49
CA ILE A 248 -13.31 -5.11 -15.59
C ILE A 248 -12.76 -3.83 -15.01
N LEU A 249 -11.49 -3.56 -15.29
CA LEU A 249 -10.81 -2.31 -14.99
C LEU A 249 -10.61 -1.56 -16.31
N SER A 250 -10.99 -0.28 -16.32
CA SER A 250 -10.76 0.62 -17.44
C SER A 250 -9.95 1.80 -16.92
N TYR A 251 -8.87 2.13 -17.62
CA TYR A 251 -7.99 3.23 -17.29
C TYR A 251 -7.99 4.25 -18.43
N SER A 252 -8.08 5.53 -18.08
CA SER A 252 -7.83 6.66 -18.96
C SER A 252 -6.45 7.25 -18.71
N GLN A 253 -5.96 8.07 -19.64
CA GLN A 253 -4.66 8.75 -19.50
C GLN A 253 -4.50 9.44 -18.14
N GLY A 254 -3.31 9.29 -17.55
CA GLY A 254 -2.98 9.84 -16.23
C GLY A 254 -3.64 9.11 -15.07
N SER A 255 -4.29 7.97 -15.33
CA SER A 255 -4.88 7.17 -14.27
C SER A 255 -3.93 6.11 -13.75
N GLU A 256 -3.82 6.06 -12.44
CA GLU A 256 -2.96 5.13 -11.74
C GLU A 256 -3.81 4.11 -10.97
N ASN A 257 -3.23 2.95 -10.67
CA ASN A 257 -3.70 2.11 -9.59
C ASN A 257 -2.61 2.04 -8.53
N TRP A 258 -2.76 2.80 -7.46
CA TRP A 258 -1.75 2.87 -6.41
C TRP A 258 -1.48 1.52 -5.75
N ALA A 259 -0.28 1.38 -5.19
CA ALA A 259 0.15 0.17 -4.50
C ALA A 259 -0.81 -0.16 -3.34
N HIS A 260 -1.49 -1.31 -3.43
CA HIS A 260 -2.41 -1.79 -2.39
C HIS A 260 -2.33 -3.31 -2.26
N LYS A 261 -3.10 -3.83 -1.29
CA LYS A 261 -3.38 -5.25 -1.14
C LYS A 261 -4.87 -5.44 -1.28
N ASP A 262 -5.24 -6.44 -2.07
CA ASP A 262 -6.62 -6.80 -2.24
C ASP A 262 -7.19 -7.44 -0.97
N GLY A 263 -8.51 -7.42 -0.87
CA GLY A 263 -9.26 -8.10 0.19
C GLY A 263 -9.30 -9.62 0.02
N ASN A 264 -8.32 -10.25 -0.64
CA ASN A 264 -8.30 -11.69 -0.81
C ASN A 264 -7.88 -12.37 0.50
N ASP A 265 -8.88 -12.62 1.34
CA ASP A 265 -8.73 -13.29 2.63
C ASP A 265 -8.84 -14.83 2.51
N ASP A 266 -8.79 -15.39 1.29
CA ASP A 266 -8.73 -16.84 1.10
C ASP A 266 -7.36 -17.38 1.51
N ALA A 267 -7.36 -18.30 2.48
CA ALA A 267 -6.14 -18.89 3.02
C ALA A 267 -5.52 -19.94 2.08
N ASN A 268 -6.31 -20.53 1.20
CA ASN A 268 -5.86 -21.62 0.33
C ASN A 268 -5.49 -21.14 -1.08
N PHE A 269 -5.96 -19.97 -1.49
CA PHE A 269 -5.58 -19.36 -2.78
C PHE A 269 -5.32 -17.86 -2.62
N PRO A 270 -4.10 -17.46 -2.19
CA PRO A 270 -3.76 -16.07 -1.87
C PRO A 270 -3.40 -15.23 -3.11
N PHE A 271 -3.82 -15.65 -4.31
CA PHE A 271 -3.42 -15.07 -5.59
C PHE A 271 -4.63 -14.55 -6.38
N GLN A 272 -4.36 -13.67 -7.33
CA GLN A 272 -5.31 -13.18 -8.32
C GLN A 272 -4.68 -13.21 -9.71
N ALA A 273 -5.51 -12.99 -10.72
CA ALA A 273 -5.12 -12.91 -12.12
C ALA A 273 -5.64 -11.60 -12.72
N THR A 274 -4.77 -10.89 -13.44
CA THR A 274 -5.12 -9.77 -14.31
C THR A 274 -4.83 -10.18 -15.74
N VAL A 275 -5.74 -9.86 -16.66
CA VAL A 275 -5.57 -10.13 -18.10
C VAL A 275 -5.65 -8.79 -18.83
N LEU A 276 -4.68 -8.52 -19.70
CA LEU A 276 -4.73 -7.36 -20.58
C LEU A 276 -5.76 -7.62 -21.70
N LEU A 277 -6.70 -6.69 -21.90
CA LEU A 277 -7.78 -6.85 -22.89
C LEU A 277 -7.58 -6.00 -24.15
N THR A 278 -6.75 -4.96 -24.08
CA THR A 278 -6.43 -4.00 -25.13
C THR A 278 -4.95 -4.08 -25.48
N ASP A 279 -4.57 -3.89 -26.75
CA ASP A 279 -3.17 -4.01 -27.16
C ASP A 279 -2.35 -2.77 -26.75
N ASP A 280 -1.03 -2.95 -26.54
CA ASP A 280 -0.13 -1.89 -26.08
C ASP A 280 0.04 -0.72 -27.06
N LYS A 281 -0.37 -0.89 -28.32
CA LYS A 281 -0.39 0.20 -29.30
C LYS A 281 -1.44 1.26 -28.97
N GLU A 282 -2.39 0.95 -28.08
CA GLU A 282 -3.48 1.83 -27.69
C GLU A 282 -3.14 2.71 -26.49
N PHE A 283 -2.01 2.47 -25.80
CA PHE A 283 -1.61 3.21 -24.60
C PHE A 283 -0.09 3.28 -24.41
N ASP A 284 0.38 4.35 -23.77
CA ASP A 284 1.74 4.42 -23.21
C ASP A 284 1.65 4.34 -21.68
N GLY A 285 2.56 3.62 -21.06
CA GLY A 285 2.51 3.29 -19.63
C GLY A 285 1.61 2.08 -19.29
N GLY A 286 0.92 2.12 -18.15
CA GLY A 286 0.03 1.04 -17.72
C GLY A 286 0.74 -0.22 -17.22
N GLU A 287 2.04 -0.16 -16.91
CA GLU A 287 2.76 -1.33 -16.41
C GLU A 287 2.21 -1.79 -15.07
N PHE A 288 1.84 -3.07 -15.00
CA PHE A 288 1.56 -3.73 -13.73
C PHE A 288 2.85 -3.83 -12.92
N TYR A 289 2.78 -3.62 -11.61
CA TYR A 289 3.93 -3.83 -10.75
C TYR A 289 3.58 -4.54 -9.46
N VAL A 290 4.57 -5.25 -8.93
CA VAL A 290 4.54 -5.78 -7.56
C VAL A 290 5.63 -5.12 -6.74
N ALA A 291 5.24 -4.51 -5.62
CA ALA A 291 6.12 -3.86 -4.67
C ALA A 291 6.29 -4.71 -3.41
N LYS A 292 7.51 -4.77 -2.88
CA LYS A 292 7.81 -5.38 -1.59
C LYS A 292 8.83 -4.52 -0.85
N LYS A 293 8.66 -4.41 0.45
CA LYS A 293 9.61 -3.76 1.34
C LYS A 293 10.84 -4.66 1.59
N LEU A 294 12.03 -4.09 1.46
CA LEU A 294 13.32 -4.79 1.67
C LEU A 294 14.00 -4.42 3.00
N GLY A 295 13.75 -3.22 3.50
CA GLY A 295 14.35 -2.70 4.74
C GLY A 295 13.43 -1.67 5.38
N ILE A 296 13.95 -0.80 6.27
CA ILE A 296 13.15 0.25 6.91
C ILE A 296 12.64 1.26 5.87
N ASP A 297 13.52 1.69 4.98
CA ASP A 297 13.35 2.79 4.01
C ASP A 297 13.71 2.36 2.56
N GLU A 298 13.55 1.07 2.25
CA GLU A 298 13.80 0.51 0.92
C GLU A 298 12.63 -0.32 0.41
N ILE A 299 12.17 -0.04 -0.81
CA ILE A 299 11.11 -0.75 -1.53
C ILE A 299 11.64 -1.22 -2.88
N ALA A 300 11.49 -2.52 -3.16
CA ALA A 300 11.69 -3.06 -4.49
C ALA A 300 10.36 -3.12 -5.25
N ARG A 301 10.36 -2.70 -6.52
CA ARG A 301 9.24 -2.89 -7.44
C ARG A 301 9.69 -3.74 -8.62
N THR A 302 8.93 -4.80 -8.88
CA THR A 302 9.04 -5.61 -10.09
C THR A 302 8.02 -5.11 -11.11
N ILE A 303 8.50 -4.55 -12.20
CA ILE A 303 7.69 -3.97 -13.28
C ILE A 303 7.40 -5.06 -14.32
N VAL A 304 6.13 -5.25 -14.63
CA VAL A 304 5.61 -6.28 -15.55
C VAL A 304 4.97 -5.59 -16.75
N LYS A 305 5.58 -5.77 -17.92
CA LYS A 305 5.09 -5.23 -19.18
C LYS A 305 4.20 -6.25 -19.87
N MET A 306 2.89 -6.08 -19.76
CA MET A 306 1.92 -6.76 -20.62
C MET A 306 1.86 -6.02 -21.95
N ARG A 307 1.88 -6.74 -23.07
CA ARG A 307 2.05 -6.15 -24.40
C ARG A 307 0.90 -6.48 -25.34
N GLU A 308 0.38 -7.69 -25.22
CA GLU A 308 -0.62 -8.22 -26.14
C GLU A 308 -1.92 -8.51 -25.39
N SER A 309 -3.06 -8.25 -26.02
CA SER A 309 -4.35 -8.71 -25.52
C SER A 309 -4.30 -10.22 -25.27
N GLY A 310 -4.67 -10.63 -24.06
CA GLY A 310 -4.56 -12.01 -23.60
C GLY A 310 -3.31 -12.34 -22.81
N ASP A 311 -2.34 -11.43 -22.66
CA ASP A 311 -1.31 -11.55 -21.62
C ASP A 311 -1.95 -11.61 -20.24
N MET A 312 -1.45 -12.51 -19.39
CA MET A 312 -1.95 -12.72 -18.04
C MET A 312 -0.86 -12.54 -17.00
N VAL A 313 -1.15 -11.76 -15.97
CA VAL A 313 -0.33 -11.65 -14.77
C VAL A 313 -1.04 -12.39 -13.64
N LEU A 314 -0.34 -13.35 -13.03
CA LEU A 314 -0.72 -13.93 -11.75
C LEU A 314 0.07 -13.23 -10.66
N PHE A 315 -0.58 -12.85 -9.56
CA PHE A 315 0.07 -12.07 -8.52
C PHE A 315 -0.47 -12.35 -7.12
N ALA A 316 0.37 -12.04 -6.13
CA ALA A 316 0.04 -12.08 -4.71
C ALA A 316 -0.99 -11.00 -4.36
N ALA A 317 -2.13 -11.44 -3.84
CA ALA A 317 -3.28 -10.59 -3.53
C ALA A 317 -3.68 -10.64 -2.05
N SER A 318 -3.11 -11.55 -1.27
CA SER A 318 -3.48 -11.74 0.13
C SER A 318 -2.75 -10.82 1.09
N LYS A 319 -3.45 -10.38 2.15
CA LYS A 319 -2.86 -9.66 3.29
C LYS A 319 -1.74 -10.44 4.00
N LYS A 320 -1.69 -11.76 3.85
CA LYS A 320 -0.66 -12.64 4.44
C LYS A 320 0.66 -12.62 3.68
N LEU A 321 0.64 -12.24 2.40
CA LEU A 321 1.84 -12.10 1.59
C LEU A 321 2.39 -10.66 1.74
N PRO A 322 3.72 -10.48 1.67
CA PRO A 322 4.35 -9.18 1.88
C PRO A 322 4.20 -8.23 0.67
N HIS A 323 3.66 -8.73 -0.44
CA HIS A 323 3.60 -8.04 -1.72
C HIS A 323 2.40 -7.10 -1.82
N PHE A 324 2.63 -5.95 -2.42
CA PHE A 324 1.63 -4.97 -2.83
C PHE A 324 1.63 -4.90 -4.34
N HIS A 325 0.54 -4.52 -4.96
CA HIS A 325 0.49 -4.39 -6.40
C HIS A 325 -0.23 -3.12 -6.82
N GLY A 326 0.04 -2.71 -8.05
CA GLY A 326 -0.55 -1.54 -8.67
C GLY A 326 -0.30 -1.52 -10.17
N MET A 327 -0.70 -0.43 -10.80
CA MET A 327 -0.41 -0.12 -12.19
C MET A 327 0.16 1.29 -12.28
N LEU A 328 1.27 1.43 -13.00
CA LEU A 328 1.88 2.72 -13.31
C LEU A 328 1.02 3.49 -14.32
N THR A 329 1.11 4.82 -14.25
CA THR A 329 0.68 5.74 -15.31
C THR A 329 1.76 5.85 -16.37
#